data_AF-X7EI24-F1
#
_entry.id   AF-X7EI24-F1
#
_cell.length_a   1.000
_cell.length_b   1.000
_cell.length_c   1.000
_cell.angle_alpha   90.00
_cell.angle_beta   90.00
_cell.angle_gamma   90.00
#
_symmetry.space_group_name_H-M   'P 1'
#
loop_
_entity.id
_entity.type
_entity.pdbx_description
1 polymer ?
#
loop_
_entity_poly.entity_id
_entity_poly.type
_entity_poly.pdbx_seq_one_letter_code
_entity_poly.pdbx_strand_id
1 'polypeptide(L)'
;MDTSSFASSPPSTARALSRRIARLDASADVKALLADLARITVTVGNRLLAIGRMILDLGLALTRAFPHTIFAVVVAVVMAMLIASIPFIGPLLGTIAGPLLLALGLGVGAVHDMAAGDLGVQVRGFVDALERRIAEATA
;
A
#
# COMPACT_ATOMS: atom_id res chain seq x y z
N MET A 1 -7.39 29.44 21.07
CA MET A 1 -7.87 28.19 20.44
C MET A 1 -6.97 27.10 20.97
N ASP A 2 -7.41 26.45 22.05
CA ASP A 2 -6.55 25.65 22.93
C ASP A 2 -6.30 24.26 22.34
N THR A 3 -5.06 24.03 21.89
CA THR A 3 -4.58 22.77 21.31
C THR A 3 -4.30 21.68 22.37
N SER A 4 -4.50 21.98 23.66
CA SER A 4 -4.33 21.03 24.78
C SER A 4 -5.51 20.06 24.95
N SER A 5 -6.65 20.30 24.28
CA SER A 5 -7.82 19.40 24.34
C SER A 5 -7.64 18.08 23.56
N PHE A 6 -6.60 17.94 22.75
CA PHE A 6 -6.33 16.70 21.98
C PHE A 6 -5.53 15.65 22.78
N ALA A 7 -5.09 15.99 24.00
CA ALA A 7 -4.28 15.14 24.86
C ALA A 7 -5.09 14.29 25.86
N SER A 8 -6.43 14.29 25.79
CA SER A 8 -7.26 13.27 26.44
C SER A 8 -7.11 11.96 25.66
N SER A 9 -5.97 11.31 25.87
CA SER A 9 -5.61 10.01 25.29
C SER A 9 -6.82 9.08 25.42
N PRO A 10 -7.41 8.61 24.30
CA PRO A 10 -8.46 7.64 24.39
C PRO A 10 -7.87 6.47 25.18
N PRO A 11 -8.53 6.04 26.27
CA PRO A 11 -8.10 4.85 26.98
C PRO A 11 -7.93 3.76 25.93
N SER A 12 -6.76 3.11 25.88
CA SER A 12 -6.44 2.11 24.86
C SER A 12 -7.67 1.25 24.57
N THR A 13 -7.99 0.98 23.31
CA THR A 13 -9.28 0.38 22.90
C THR A 13 -9.71 -0.79 23.80
N ALA A 14 -8.73 -1.59 24.27
CA ALA A 14 -8.90 -2.57 25.34
C ALA A 14 -9.48 -1.99 26.65
N ARG A 15 -8.83 -1.00 27.29
CA ARG A 15 -9.31 -0.34 28.51
C ARG A 15 -10.70 0.30 28.34
N ALA A 16 -10.99 0.88 27.18
CA ALA A 16 -12.31 1.43 26.87
C ALA A 16 -13.38 0.34 26.83
N LEU A 17 -13.08 -0.78 26.19
CA LEU A 17 -13.97 -1.93 26.07
C LEU A 17 -14.16 -2.65 27.41
N SER A 18 -13.09 -2.84 28.19
CA SER A 18 -13.15 -3.42 29.54
C SER A 18 -14.04 -2.59 30.49
N ARG A 19 -13.95 -1.25 30.46
CA ARG A 19 -14.85 -0.41 31.26
C ARG A 19 -16.30 -0.44 30.80
N ARG A 20 -16.56 -0.66 29.51
CA ARG A 20 -17.94 -0.88 29.02
C ARG A 20 -18.47 -2.22 29.52
N ILE A 21 -17.69 -3.30 29.38
CA ILE A 21 -18.04 -4.65 29.85
C ILE A 21 -18.32 -4.67 31.36
N ALA A 22 -17.50 -3.98 32.16
CA ALA A 22 -17.68 -3.90 33.61
C ALA A 22 -19.04 -3.31 34.03
N ARG A 23 -19.57 -2.37 33.24
CA ARG A 23 -20.83 -1.65 33.50
C ARG A 23 -22.08 -2.36 33.00
N LEU A 24 -21.96 -3.48 32.28
CA LEU A 24 -23.14 -4.25 31.89
C LEU A 24 -23.83 -4.83 33.12
N ASP A 25 -25.16 -4.86 33.09
CA ASP A 25 -25.98 -5.63 34.02
C ASP A 25 -26.04 -7.08 33.52
N ALA A 26 -25.01 -7.85 33.83
CA ALA A 26 -24.84 -9.23 33.39
C ALA A 26 -24.07 -10.02 34.45
N SER A 27 -24.17 -11.35 34.40
CA SER A 27 -23.43 -12.25 35.30
C SER A 27 -21.92 -12.11 35.11
N ALA A 28 -21.16 -12.46 36.17
CA ALA A 28 -19.70 -12.36 36.15
C ALA A 28 -19.06 -13.22 35.04
N ASP A 29 -19.64 -14.38 34.75
CA ASP A 29 -19.17 -15.29 33.71
C ASP A 29 -19.32 -14.70 32.30
N VAL A 30 -20.47 -14.07 32.02
CA VAL A 30 -20.70 -13.34 30.76
C VAL A 30 -19.71 -12.18 30.61
N LYS A 31 -19.43 -11.45 31.70
CA LYS A 31 -18.43 -10.37 31.69
C LYS A 31 -17.02 -10.89 31.42
N ALA A 32 -16.65 -12.03 31.98
CA ALA A 32 -15.34 -12.66 31.75
C ALA A 32 -15.18 -13.07 30.28
N LEU A 33 -16.19 -13.75 29.73
CA LEU A 33 -16.18 -14.20 28.34
C LEU A 33 -16.09 -13.02 27.35
N LEU A 34 -16.85 -11.94 27.60
CA LEU A 34 -16.76 -10.70 26.83
C LEU A 34 -15.39 -10.03 26.95
N ALA A 35 -14.77 -10.06 28.14
CA ALA A 35 -13.46 -9.47 28.35
C ALA A 35 -12.35 -10.22 27.60
N ASP A 36 -12.44 -11.55 27.53
CA ASP A 36 -11.50 -12.37 26.78
C ASP A 36 -11.69 -12.19 25.27
N LEU A 37 -12.94 -12.19 24.79
CA LEU A 37 -13.23 -11.88 23.38
C LEU A 37 -12.70 -10.50 23.00
N ALA A 38 -12.96 -9.48 23.82
CA ALA A 38 -12.45 -8.12 23.63
C ALA A 38 -10.91 -8.10 23.55
N ARG A 39 -10.22 -8.85 24.41
CA ARG A 39 -8.76 -8.95 24.40
C ARG A 39 -8.25 -9.55 23.10
N ILE A 40 -8.86 -10.63 22.63
CA ILE A 40 -8.50 -11.28 21.36
C ILE A 40 -8.73 -10.30 20.20
N THR A 41 -9.91 -9.68 20.13
CA THR A 41 -10.24 -8.71 19.07
C THR A 41 -9.26 -7.55 19.02
N VAL A 42 -8.89 -6.97 20.16
CA VAL A 42 -7.91 -5.87 20.19
C VAL A 42 -6.52 -6.35 19.76
N THR A 43 -6.13 -7.56 20.15
CA THR A 43 -4.82 -8.13 19.76
C THR A 43 -4.73 -8.36 18.26
N VAL A 44 -5.77 -8.97 17.67
CA VAL A 44 -5.84 -9.20 16.21
C VAL A 44 -5.97 -7.87 15.48
N GLY A 45 -6.85 -6.98 15.94
CA GLY A 45 -7.05 -5.65 15.36
C GLY A 45 -5.77 -4.83 15.32
N ASN A 46 -4.98 -4.81 16.39
CA ASN A 46 -3.69 -4.11 16.41
C ASN A 46 -2.70 -4.66 15.38
N ARG A 47 -2.64 -6.00 15.20
CA ARG A 47 -1.80 -6.62 14.17
C ARG A 47 -2.28 -6.27 12.76
N LEU A 48 -3.58 -6.36 12.51
CA LEU A 48 -4.17 -5.97 11.22
C LEU A 48 -3.93 -4.50 10.91
N LEU A 49 -4.04 -3.62 11.91
CA LEU A 49 -3.79 -2.19 11.74
C LEU A 49 -2.31 -1.91 11.41
N ALA A 50 -1.39 -2.63 12.05
CA ALA A 50 0.03 -2.55 11.73
C ALA A 50 0.33 -2.99 10.29
N ILE A 51 -0.28 -4.10 9.85
CA ILE A 51 -0.18 -4.58 8.45
C ILE A 51 -0.78 -3.54 7.48
N GLY A 52 -1.97 -3.01 7.79
CA GLY A 52 -2.62 -2.00 6.96
C GLY A 52 -1.78 -0.73 6.83
N ARG A 53 -1.15 -0.28 7.92
CA ARG A 53 -0.20 0.84 7.89
C ARG A 53 1.00 0.54 7.00
N MET A 54 1.58 -0.66 7.11
CA MET A 54 2.70 -1.06 6.26
C MET A 54 2.32 -1.09 4.77
N ILE A 55 1.13 -1.60 4.42
CA ILE A 55 0.64 -1.61 3.04
C ILE A 55 0.43 -0.17 2.54
N LEU A 56 -0.14 0.71 3.36
CA LEU A 56 -0.35 2.11 2.99
C LEU A 56 0.97 2.86 2.81
N ASP A 57 1.91 2.70 3.74
CA ASP A 57 3.23 3.31 3.69
C ASP A 57 3.99 2.82 2.44
N LEU A 58 3.94 1.52 2.15
CA LEU A 58 4.50 0.93 0.93
C LEU A 58 3.82 1.48 -0.33
N GLY A 59 2.48 1.50 -0.38
CA GLY A 59 1.72 2.00 -1.53
C GLY A 59 1.98 3.48 -1.82
N LEU A 60 2.06 4.32 -0.79
CA LEU A 60 2.43 5.73 -0.92
C LEU A 60 3.89 5.91 -1.37
N ALA A 61 4.79 5.05 -0.91
CA ALA A 61 6.18 5.08 -1.37
C ALA A 61 6.29 4.68 -2.86
N LEU A 62 5.60 3.61 -3.28
CA LEU A 62 5.57 3.15 -4.67
C LEU A 62 4.97 4.20 -5.62
N THR A 63 3.86 4.84 -5.24
CA THR A 63 3.23 5.88 -6.08
C THR A 63 4.10 7.11 -6.26
N ARG A 64 4.93 7.46 -5.25
CA ARG A 64 5.91 8.54 -5.35
C ARG A 64 7.14 8.15 -6.16
N ALA A 65 7.63 6.93 -6.00
CA ALA A 65 8.84 6.45 -6.66
C ALA A 65 8.63 6.09 -8.14
N PHE A 66 7.46 5.55 -8.50
CA PHE A 66 7.16 4.97 -9.81
C PHE A 66 5.83 5.48 -10.38
N PRO A 67 5.70 6.79 -10.63
CA PRO A 67 4.43 7.39 -11.07
C PRO A 67 3.95 6.85 -12.42
N HIS A 68 4.85 6.58 -13.38
CA HIS A 68 4.46 6.05 -14.69
C HIS A 68 4.05 4.58 -14.61
N THR A 69 4.68 3.78 -13.74
CA THR A 69 4.28 2.39 -13.48
C THR A 69 2.88 2.31 -12.94
N ILE A 70 2.55 3.09 -11.91
CA ILE A 70 1.19 3.08 -11.34
C ILE A 70 0.17 3.53 -12.37
N PHE A 71 0.46 4.59 -13.13
CA PHE A 71 -0.44 5.05 -14.19
C PHE A 71 -0.68 3.96 -15.25
N ALA A 72 0.39 3.31 -15.72
CA ALA A 72 0.30 2.26 -16.73
C ALA A 72 -0.46 1.02 -16.21
N VAL A 73 -0.30 0.66 -14.93
CA VAL A 73 -1.09 -0.40 -14.28
C VAL A 73 -2.57 -0.04 -14.23
N VAL A 74 -2.91 1.19 -13.84
CA VAL A 74 -4.32 1.65 -13.80
C VAL A 74 -4.93 1.58 -15.19
N VAL A 75 -4.23 2.07 -16.22
CA VAL A 75 -4.67 1.98 -17.62
C VAL A 75 -4.86 0.52 -18.03
N ALA A 76 -3.91 -0.36 -17.71
CA ALA A 76 -4.01 -1.79 -18.02
C ALA A 76 -5.24 -2.45 -17.36
N VAL A 77 -5.52 -2.15 -16.09
CA VAL A 77 -6.70 -2.66 -15.37
C VAL A 77 -7.98 -2.16 -16.03
N VAL A 78 -8.07 -0.86 -16.35
CA VAL A 78 -9.23 -0.29 -17.02
C VAL A 78 -9.45 -0.95 -18.37
N MET A 79 -8.40 -1.13 -19.18
CA MET A 79 -8.49 -1.82 -20.47
C MET A 79 -8.94 -3.28 -20.30
N ALA A 80 -8.41 -3.99 -19.30
CA ALA A 80 -8.82 -5.36 -19.00
C ALA A 80 -10.31 -5.44 -18.62
N MET A 81 -10.80 -4.49 -17.81
CA MET A 81 -12.22 -4.39 -17.46
C MET A 81 -13.09 -4.11 -18.68
N LEU A 82 -12.65 -3.23 -19.59
CA LEU A 82 -13.38 -2.95 -20.84
C LEU A 82 -13.49 -4.20 -21.72
N ILE A 83 -12.40 -4.97 -21.86
CA ILE A 83 -12.43 -6.24 -22.62
C ILE A 83 -13.37 -7.24 -21.96
N ALA A 84 -13.33 -7.36 -20.64
CA ALA A 84 -14.19 -8.27 -19.89
C ALA A 84 -15.69 -7.92 -20.01
N SER A 85 -16.02 -6.67 -20.30
CA SER A 85 -17.41 -6.21 -20.48
C SER A 85 -18.05 -6.69 -21.79
N ILE A 86 -17.31 -7.29 -22.72
CA ILE A 86 -17.87 -7.81 -23.98
C ILE A 86 -18.68 -9.10 -23.68
N PRO A 87 -19.99 -9.15 -23.99
CA PRO A 87 -20.80 -10.34 -23.74
C PRO A 87 -20.30 -11.54 -24.57
N PHE A 88 -20.44 -12.75 -24.01
CA PHE A 88 -19.98 -14.04 -24.55
C PHE A 88 -18.45 -14.21 -24.66
N ILE A 89 -17.74 -13.26 -25.26
CA ILE A 89 -16.30 -13.40 -25.58
C ILE A 89 -15.41 -12.74 -24.52
N GLY A 90 -15.88 -11.66 -23.89
CA GLY A 90 -15.12 -10.86 -22.92
C GLY A 90 -14.63 -11.63 -21.70
N PRO A 91 -15.41 -12.54 -21.09
CA PRO A 91 -14.92 -13.34 -19.96
C PRO A 91 -13.77 -14.28 -20.35
N LEU A 92 -13.81 -14.87 -21.54
CA LEU A 92 -12.77 -15.78 -22.03
C LEU A 92 -11.51 -15.02 -22.45
N LEU A 93 -11.67 -13.90 -23.16
CA LEU A 93 -10.54 -13.04 -23.51
C LEU A 93 -9.97 -12.34 -22.28
N GLY A 94 -10.80 -11.94 -21.33
CA GLY A 94 -10.39 -11.23 -20.11
C GLY A 94 -9.44 -12.04 -19.23
N THR A 95 -9.61 -13.36 -19.14
CA THR A 95 -8.71 -14.23 -18.36
C THR A 95 -7.30 -14.32 -18.95
N ILE A 96 -7.15 -14.12 -20.26
CA ILE A 96 -5.85 -14.13 -20.96
C ILE A 96 -5.30 -12.70 -21.11
N ALA A 97 -6.12 -11.79 -21.61
CA ALA A 97 -5.77 -10.41 -21.87
C ALA A 97 -5.50 -9.62 -20.59
N GLY A 98 -6.21 -9.89 -19.48
CA GLY A 98 -6.01 -9.20 -18.21
C GLY A 98 -4.58 -9.33 -17.68
N PRO A 99 -4.07 -10.56 -17.45
CA PRO A 99 -2.67 -10.77 -17.05
C PRO A 99 -1.66 -10.21 -18.04
N LEU A 100 -1.91 -10.31 -19.35
CA LEU A 100 -1.02 -9.76 -20.38
C LEU A 100 -0.97 -8.23 -20.34
N LEU A 101 -2.13 -7.57 -20.23
CA LEU A 101 -2.24 -6.12 -20.11
C LEU A 101 -1.57 -5.63 -18.84
N LEU A 102 -1.76 -6.33 -17.71
CA LEU A 102 -1.08 -6.00 -16.47
C LEU A 102 0.43 -6.15 -16.58
N ALA A 103 0.92 -7.27 -17.13
CA ALA A 103 2.35 -7.48 -17.35
C ALA A 103 2.94 -6.40 -18.27
N LEU A 104 2.22 -6.03 -19.33
CA LEU A 104 2.63 -4.98 -20.27
C LEU A 104 2.61 -3.59 -19.62
N GLY A 105 1.57 -3.26 -18.85
CA GLY A 105 1.46 -1.99 -18.12
C GLY A 105 2.59 -1.84 -17.09
N LEU A 106 2.87 -2.91 -16.33
CA LEU A 106 4.00 -2.95 -15.40
C LEU A 106 5.33 -2.76 -16.14
N GLY A 107 5.56 -3.52 -17.22
CA GLY A 107 6.82 -3.46 -17.97
C GLY A 107 7.07 -2.10 -18.62
N VAL A 108 6.09 -1.60 -19.37
CA VAL A 108 6.21 -0.30 -20.05
C VAL A 108 6.35 0.84 -19.05
N GLY A 109 5.54 0.84 -17.99
CA GLY A 109 5.61 1.85 -16.95
C GLY A 109 6.95 1.85 -16.20
N ALA A 110 7.47 0.67 -15.87
CA ALA A 110 8.77 0.53 -15.21
C ALA A 110 9.92 1.04 -16.10
N VAL A 111 9.89 0.76 -17.41
CA VAL A 111 10.89 1.29 -18.35
C VAL A 111 10.85 2.82 -18.40
N HIS A 112 9.66 3.42 -18.40
CA HIS A 112 9.52 4.88 -18.39
C HIS A 112 10.03 5.50 -17.08
N ASP A 113 9.70 4.91 -15.94
CA ASP A 113 10.21 5.38 -14.64
C ASP A 113 11.73 5.25 -14.55
N MET A 114 12.35 4.21 -15.13
CA MET A 114 13.81 4.10 -15.19
C MET A 114 14.45 5.14 -16.12
N ALA A 115 13.82 5.39 -17.28
CA ALA A 115 14.38 6.29 -18.29
C ALA A 115 14.27 7.78 -17.91
N ALA A 116 13.14 8.16 -17.29
CA ALA A 116 12.77 9.55 -16.98
C ALA A 116 12.85 9.89 -15.49
N GLY A 117 12.91 8.89 -14.60
CA GLY A 117 12.91 9.11 -13.16
C GLY A 117 14.29 9.45 -12.58
N ASP A 118 14.29 9.69 -11.27
CA ASP A 118 15.48 10.04 -10.48
C ASP A 118 16.62 9.01 -10.62
N LEU A 119 16.27 7.74 -10.78
CA LEU A 119 17.21 6.65 -10.99
C LEU A 119 17.98 6.79 -12.30
N GLY A 120 17.30 7.22 -13.37
CA GLY A 120 17.94 7.51 -14.65
C GLY A 120 18.88 8.71 -14.58
N VAL A 121 18.57 9.71 -13.76
CA VAL A 121 19.43 10.87 -13.51
C VAL A 121 20.69 10.46 -12.73
N GLN A 122 20.54 9.63 -11.69
CA GLN A 122 21.66 9.12 -10.90
C GLN A 122 22.60 8.24 -11.73
N VAL A 123 22.06 7.36 -12.58
CA VAL A 123 22.87 6.51 -13.48
C VAL A 123 23.66 7.35 -14.48
N ARG A 124 23.02 8.35 -15.11
CA ARG A 124 23.72 9.27 -16.03
C ARG A 124 24.82 10.05 -15.30
N GLY A 125 24.54 10.61 -14.12
CA GLY A 125 25.54 11.32 -13.33
C GLY A 125 26.73 10.45 -12.92
N PHE A 126 26.51 9.16 -12.65
CA PHE A 126 27.59 8.22 -12.37
C PHE A 126 28.44 7.93 -13.62
N VAL A 127 27.81 7.73 -14.77
CA VAL A 127 28.51 7.53 -16.06
C VAL A 127 29.36 8.76 -16.38
N ASP A 128 28.81 9.97 -16.27
CA ASP A 128 29.53 11.22 -16.50
C ASP A 128 30.73 11.38 -15.56
N ALA A 129 30.62 10.92 -14.31
CA ALA A 129 31.71 10.96 -13.34
C ALA A 129 32.84 9.97 -13.67
N LEU A 130 32.49 8.79 -14.19
CA LEU A 130 33.46 7.81 -14.67
C LEU A 130 34.23 8.30 -15.90
N GLU A 131 33.52 8.87 -16.87
CA GLU A 131 34.15 9.41 -18.07
C GLU A 131 35.17 10.50 -17.73
N ARG A 132 34.85 11.39 -16.79
CA ARG A 132 35.80 12.41 -16.30
C ARG A 132 37.04 11.78 -15.67
N ARG A 133 36.87 10.77 -14.80
CA ARG A 133 38.00 10.10 -14.15
C ARG A 133 38.90 9.34 -15.11
N ILE A 134 38.32 8.72 -16.14
CA ILE A 134 39.09 8.05 -17.18
C ILE A 134 39.89 9.08 -17.97
N ALA A 135 39.27 10.19 -18.36
CA ALA A 135 39.95 11.28 -19.07
C ALA A 135 41.12 11.85 -18.25
N GLU A 136 40.93 12.07 -16.95
CA GLU A 136 41.98 12.51 -16.01
C GLU A 136 43.12 11.50 -15.87
N ALA A 137 42.85 10.20 -15.92
CA ALA A 137 43.87 9.15 -15.78
C ALA A 137 44.66 8.89 -17.08
N THR A 138 44.13 9.32 -18.23
CA THR A 138 44.77 9.17 -19.54
C THR A 138 45.48 10.43 -20.05
N ALA A 139 45.43 11.53 -19.28
CA ALA A 139 46.12 12.80 -19.54
C ALA A 139 47.45 12.87 -18.78
#